data_AF-I8ZLS2-F1
#
_entry.id   AF-I8ZLS2-F1
#
_cell.length_a   1.000
_cell.length_b   1.000
_cell.length_c   1.000
_cell.angle_alpha   90.00
_cell.angle_beta   90.00
_cell.angle_gamma   90.00
#
_symmetry.space_group_name_H-M   'P 1'
#
loop_
_entity.id
_entity.type
_entity.pdbx_description
1 polymer ?
#
loop_
_entity_poly.entity_id
_entity_poly.type
_entity_poly.pdbx_seq_one_letter_code
_entity_poly.pdbx_strand_id
1 'polypeptide(L)'
;MNKQQLANKIWASANKMRSKIEANQYKDYILSLIFYKLLSDNEVNYLKSIGWTDEDIVTLVENHEDQEAVMMMEYCRNNIGYFIEYKNLFGTWLKPNSEFSVADLNGALNSFDRLISPNYRHVYENIFRTLQAGLSKLGENTATQTRALKNLIKLIKDLRFPGQIW
;
A
#
# COMPACT_ATOMS: atom_id res chain seq x y z
N MET A 1 -12.11 -6.13 17.29
CA MET A 1 -12.08 -7.28 16.35
C MET A 1 -10.87 -8.12 16.70
N ASN A 2 -11.03 -9.41 16.99
CA ASN A 2 -9.89 -10.28 17.36
C ASN A 2 -9.20 -10.83 16.09
N LYS A 3 -7.96 -11.34 16.23
CA LYS A 3 -7.15 -11.89 15.11
C LYS A 3 -7.86 -12.98 14.32
N GLN A 4 -8.72 -13.76 14.97
CA GLN A 4 -9.45 -14.90 14.40
C GLN A 4 -10.65 -14.46 13.55
N GLN A 5 -11.43 -13.48 14.02
CA GLN A 5 -12.51 -12.86 13.25
C GLN A 5 -11.98 -12.18 11.99
N LEU A 6 -10.77 -11.62 12.09
CA LEU A 6 -10.09 -10.96 11.00
C LEU A 6 -9.56 -11.93 9.95
N ALA A 7 -8.90 -13.00 10.39
CA ALA A 7 -8.54 -14.12 9.53
C ALA A 7 -9.79 -14.68 8.82
N ASN A 8 -10.90 -14.88 9.54
CA ASN A 8 -12.15 -15.38 8.96
C ASN A 8 -12.76 -14.41 7.92
N LYS A 9 -12.73 -13.09 8.16
CA LYS A 9 -13.18 -12.10 7.16
C LYS A 9 -12.28 -12.08 5.93
N ILE A 10 -10.95 -12.14 6.12
CA ILE A 10 -9.97 -12.24 5.04
C ILE A 10 -10.30 -13.48 4.19
N TRP A 11 -10.46 -14.63 4.84
CA TRP A 11 -10.72 -15.90 4.20
C TRP A 11 -12.09 -15.96 3.51
N ALA A 12 -13.13 -15.38 4.11
CA ALA A 12 -14.47 -15.33 3.52
C ALA A 12 -14.52 -14.44 2.26
N SER A 13 -13.82 -13.31 2.27
CA SER A 13 -13.69 -12.46 1.09
C SER A 13 -12.81 -13.11 0.02
N ALA A 14 -11.77 -13.83 0.45
CA ALA A 14 -10.95 -14.65 -0.44
C ALA A 14 -11.77 -15.70 -1.19
N ASN A 15 -12.65 -16.41 -0.49
CA ASN A 15 -13.53 -17.41 -1.10
C ASN A 15 -14.49 -16.83 -2.14
N LYS A 16 -14.96 -15.59 -1.96
CA LYS A 16 -15.82 -14.94 -2.97
C LYS A 16 -15.09 -14.61 -4.27
N MET A 17 -13.77 -14.43 -4.22
CA MET A 17 -12.92 -14.14 -5.39
C MET A 17 -12.26 -15.40 -5.97
N ARG A 18 -12.22 -16.50 -5.21
CA ARG A 18 -11.65 -17.80 -5.57
C ARG A 18 -12.28 -18.44 -6.81
N SER A 19 -13.47 -18.02 -7.23
CA SER A 19 -14.11 -18.53 -8.46
C SER A 19 -13.41 -18.05 -9.75
N LYS A 20 -12.51 -17.06 -9.69
CA LYS A 20 -11.81 -16.50 -10.87
C LYS A 20 -10.28 -16.60 -10.84
N ILE A 21 -9.66 -16.85 -9.67
CA ILE A 21 -8.20 -16.85 -9.48
C ILE A 21 -7.82 -18.11 -8.72
N GLU A 22 -6.73 -18.79 -9.14
CA GLU A 22 -6.18 -19.92 -8.38
C GLU A 22 -5.86 -19.49 -6.94
N ALA A 23 -6.34 -20.27 -5.96
CA ALA A 23 -6.34 -19.91 -4.54
C ALA A 23 -4.95 -19.49 -4.00
N ASN A 24 -3.87 -20.05 -4.57
CA ASN A 24 -2.50 -19.75 -4.17
C ASN A 24 -2.06 -18.32 -4.59
N GLN A 25 -2.42 -17.87 -5.79
CA GLN A 25 -2.04 -16.52 -6.28
C GLN A 25 -2.78 -15.43 -5.51
N TYR A 26 -4.03 -15.69 -5.15
CA TYR A 26 -4.85 -14.74 -4.41
C TYR A 26 -4.30 -14.47 -3.00
N LYS A 27 -3.79 -15.51 -2.32
CA LYS A 27 -3.13 -15.38 -1.01
C LYS A 27 -1.95 -14.41 -1.11
N ASP A 28 -1.12 -14.53 -2.14
CA ASP A 28 0.05 -13.69 -2.32
C ASP A 28 -0.34 -12.23 -2.56
N TYR A 29 -1.41 -11.97 -3.33
CA TYR A 29 -1.91 -10.61 -3.53
C TYR A 29 -2.39 -9.95 -2.25
N ILE A 30 -3.12 -10.69 -1.40
CA ILE A 30 -3.56 -10.18 -0.09
C ILE A 30 -2.36 -9.90 0.80
N LEU A 31 -1.39 -10.82 0.87
CA LEU A 31 -0.20 -10.63 1.69
C LEU A 31 0.62 -9.41 1.24
N SER A 32 0.80 -9.23 -0.07
CA SER A 32 1.45 -8.03 -0.63
C SER A 32 0.69 -6.75 -0.30
N LEU A 33 -0.64 -6.72 -0.42
CA LEU A 33 -1.44 -5.53 -0.08
C LEU A 33 -1.43 -5.22 1.43
N ILE A 34 -1.42 -6.26 2.27
CA ILE A 34 -1.23 -6.14 3.72
C ILE A 34 0.13 -5.52 4.03
N PHE A 35 1.17 -6.00 3.36
CA PHE A 35 2.51 -5.48 3.54
C PHE A 35 2.64 -4.04 3.06
N TYR A 36 2.03 -3.70 1.92
CA TYR A 36 1.97 -2.31 1.45
C TYR A 36 1.26 -1.39 2.46
N LYS A 37 0.14 -1.84 3.04
CA LYS A 37 -0.52 -1.11 4.14
C LYS A 37 0.43 -0.90 5.32
N LEU A 38 1.16 -1.94 5.73
CA LEU A 38 2.11 -1.84 6.84
C LEU A 38 3.20 -0.78 6.55
N LEU A 39 3.71 -0.74 5.33
CA LEU A 39 4.72 0.25 4.92
C LEU A 39 4.16 1.68 4.90
N SER A 40 2.96 1.88 4.35
CA SER A 40 2.26 3.18 4.39
C SER A 40 2.03 3.65 5.82
N ASP A 41 1.49 2.78 6.68
CA ASP A 41 1.20 3.13 8.07
C ASP A 41 2.51 3.42 8.83
N ASN A 42 3.59 2.66 8.56
CA ASN A 42 4.89 2.89 9.17
C ASN A 42 5.47 4.27 8.80
N GLU A 43 5.37 4.69 7.53
CA GLU A 43 5.83 6.00 7.09
C GLU A 43 5.04 7.14 7.75
N VAL A 44 3.71 7.03 7.76
CA VAL A 44 2.84 8.00 8.45
C VAL A 44 3.18 8.08 9.94
N ASN A 45 3.32 6.94 10.62
CA ASN A 45 3.65 6.92 12.04
C ASN A 45 5.05 7.48 12.31
N TYR A 46 6.01 7.20 11.43
CA TYR A 46 7.36 7.72 11.54
C TYR A 46 7.37 9.25 11.41
N LEU A 47 6.70 9.81 10.39
CA LEU A 47 6.56 11.25 10.23
C LEU A 47 5.86 11.90 11.43
N LYS A 48 4.77 11.29 11.93
CA LYS A 48 4.10 11.77 13.14
C LYS A 48 5.01 11.75 14.37
N SER A 49 5.88 10.73 14.49
CA SER A 49 6.81 10.63 15.63
C SER A 49 7.84 11.75 15.68
N ILE A 50 8.11 12.40 14.54
CA ILE A 50 9.00 13.56 14.43
C ILE A 50 8.24 14.89 14.32
N GLY A 51 6.94 14.89 14.62
CA GLY A 51 6.14 16.11 14.78
C GLY A 51 5.23 16.48 13.60
N TRP A 52 5.11 15.65 12.56
CA TRP A 52 4.19 15.92 11.46
C TRP A 52 2.72 15.80 11.91
N THR A 53 1.90 16.73 11.45
CA THR A 53 0.45 16.72 11.60
C THR A 53 -0.24 16.00 10.44
N ASP A 54 -1.54 15.75 10.55
CA ASP A 54 -2.32 15.21 9.43
C ASP A 54 -2.39 16.21 8.26
N GLU A 55 -2.32 17.51 8.56
CA GLU A 55 -2.21 18.60 7.58
C GLU A 55 -0.86 18.57 6.86
N ASP A 56 0.24 18.29 7.54
CA ASP A 56 1.56 18.19 6.90
C ASP A 56 1.65 16.98 5.97
N ILE A 57 1.08 15.83 6.37
CA ILE A 57 1.12 14.59 5.58
C ILE A 57 0.53 14.78 4.18
N VAL A 58 -0.44 15.68 3.98
CA VAL A 58 -1.04 15.90 2.64
C VAL A 58 -0.05 16.53 1.65
N THR A 59 1.03 17.12 2.16
CA THR A 59 2.09 17.77 1.37
C THR A 59 3.20 16.81 0.96
N LEU A 60 3.14 15.54 1.39
CA LEU A 60 4.14 14.52 1.07
C LEU A 60 4.07 14.16 -0.43
N VAL A 61 4.97 14.70 -1.24
CA VAL A 61 4.94 14.55 -2.72
C VAL A 61 6.28 14.09 -3.29
N GLU A 62 6.24 13.28 -4.34
CA GLU A 62 7.42 12.96 -5.16
C GLU A 62 7.67 14.14 -6.12
N ASN A 63 8.44 15.15 -5.69
CA ASN A 63 8.82 16.29 -6.51
C ASN A 63 10.34 16.52 -6.46
N HIS A 64 11.02 16.32 -7.58
CA HIS A 64 12.48 16.43 -7.69
C HIS A 64 12.97 17.85 -7.98
N GLU A 65 12.05 18.78 -8.28
CA GLU A 65 12.35 20.20 -8.53
C GLU A 65 12.17 21.05 -7.26
N ASP A 66 11.47 20.53 -6.26
CA ASP A 66 11.23 21.18 -4.98
C ASP A 66 12.25 20.67 -3.94
N GLN A 67 13.07 21.60 -3.43
CA GLN A 67 14.13 21.28 -2.49
C GLN A 67 13.61 20.71 -1.16
N GLU A 68 12.46 21.18 -0.67
CA GLU A 68 11.85 20.66 0.56
C GLU A 68 11.34 19.23 0.36
N ALA A 69 10.68 18.98 -0.78
CA ALA A 69 10.23 17.63 -1.14
C ALA A 69 11.40 16.65 -1.30
N VAL A 70 12.49 17.06 -1.96
CA VAL A 70 13.72 16.25 -2.10
C VAL A 70 14.31 15.92 -0.73
N MET A 71 14.46 16.92 0.15
CA MET A 71 14.96 16.68 1.51
C MET A 71 14.09 15.69 2.27
N MET A 72 12.76 15.80 2.17
CA MET A 72 11.84 14.91 2.86
C MET A 72 11.89 13.48 2.30
N MET A 73 11.95 13.33 0.98
CA MET A 73 12.13 12.02 0.33
C MET A 73 13.40 11.34 0.84
N GLU A 74 14.55 12.04 0.81
CA GLU A 74 15.81 11.48 1.30
C GLU A 74 15.77 11.19 2.80
N TYR A 75 15.08 12.02 3.58
CA TYR A 75 14.91 11.81 5.02
C TYR A 75 14.17 10.50 5.29
N CYS A 76 13.01 10.26 4.67
CA CYS A 76 12.29 8.98 4.81
C CYS A 76 13.15 7.80 4.34
N ARG A 77 13.77 7.91 3.16
CA ARG A 77 14.61 6.84 2.60
C ARG A 77 15.75 6.45 3.52
N ASN A 78 16.42 7.42 4.16
CA ASN A 78 17.55 7.14 5.04
C ASN A 78 17.13 6.53 6.38
N ASN A 79 15.96 6.88 6.90
CA ASN A 79 15.52 6.46 8.23
C ASN A 79 14.64 5.21 8.23
N ILE A 80 13.73 5.07 7.27
CA ILE A 80 12.80 3.92 7.17
C ILE A 80 12.99 3.07 5.91
N GLY A 81 13.89 3.48 5.01
CA GLY A 81 14.34 2.67 3.88
C GLY A 81 13.58 2.87 2.57
N TYR A 82 12.53 3.68 2.56
CA TYR A 82 11.69 3.97 1.39
C TYR A 82 10.94 5.30 1.58
N PHE A 83 10.22 5.72 0.54
CA PHE A 83 9.29 6.85 0.58
C PHE A 83 8.03 6.52 -0.24
N ILE A 84 6.87 6.93 0.27
CA ILE A 84 5.56 6.77 -0.36
C ILE A 84 4.85 8.11 -0.33
N GLU A 85 4.72 8.76 -1.49
CA GLU A 85 3.97 10.02 -1.58
C GLU A 85 2.50 9.86 -1.14
N TYR A 86 1.90 10.96 -0.71
CA TYR A 86 0.58 11.03 -0.12
C TYR A 86 -0.50 10.32 -0.95
N LYS A 87 -0.57 10.57 -2.26
CA LYS A 87 -1.58 9.92 -3.13
C LYS A 87 -1.40 8.40 -3.25
N ASN A 88 -0.22 7.89 -2.91
CA ASN A 88 0.13 6.47 -2.93
C ASN A 88 0.03 5.82 -1.53
N LEU A 89 -0.21 6.59 -0.46
CA LEU A 89 -0.44 6.02 0.87
C LEU A 89 -1.73 5.18 0.88
N PHE A 90 -1.69 4.00 1.50
CA PHE A 90 -2.83 3.07 1.53
C PHE A 90 -4.14 3.73 2.03
N GLY A 91 -4.04 4.63 3.01
CA GLY A 91 -5.19 5.34 3.58
C GLY A 91 -5.87 6.31 2.62
N THR A 92 -5.17 6.83 1.60
CA THR A 92 -5.73 7.83 0.67
C THR A 92 -6.61 7.21 -0.40
N TRP A 93 -6.36 5.95 -0.76
CA TRP A 93 -7.17 5.18 -1.74
C TRP A 93 -8.62 4.92 -1.30
N LEU A 94 -8.92 5.10 -0.01
CA LEU A 94 -10.25 4.92 0.55
C LEU A 94 -10.92 6.24 0.99
N LYS A 95 -10.29 7.40 0.72
CA LYS A 95 -10.89 8.69 1.06
C LYS A 95 -12.18 8.93 0.25
N PRO A 96 -13.16 9.68 0.81
CA PRO A 96 -14.30 10.16 0.03
C PRO A 96 -13.78 10.89 -1.21
N ASN A 97 -14.33 10.57 -2.38
CA ASN A 97 -13.92 11.10 -3.71
C ASN A 97 -12.57 10.59 -4.24
N SER A 98 -12.00 9.53 -3.67
CA SER A 98 -10.83 8.89 -4.28
C SER A 98 -11.18 8.25 -5.63
N GLU A 99 -10.53 8.72 -6.70
CA GLU A 99 -10.62 8.15 -8.05
C GLU A 99 -9.74 6.90 -8.24
N PHE A 100 -9.21 6.34 -7.15
CA PHE A 100 -8.28 5.22 -7.15
C PHE A 100 -8.67 4.10 -8.15
N SER A 101 -7.67 3.62 -8.87
CA SER A 101 -7.75 2.62 -9.91
C SER A 101 -6.63 1.59 -9.77
N VAL A 102 -6.73 0.49 -10.52
CA VAL A 102 -5.63 -0.48 -10.64
C VAL A 102 -4.36 0.15 -11.23
N ALA A 103 -4.49 1.20 -12.05
CA ALA A 103 -3.35 1.92 -12.60
C ALA A 103 -2.61 2.71 -11.52
N ASP A 104 -3.34 3.31 -10.56
CA ASP A 104 -2.74 4.03 -9.44
C ASP A 104 -1.94 3.09 -8.54
N LEU A 105 -2.48 1.89 -8.24
CA LEU A 105 -1.68 0.89 -7.51
C LEU A 105 -0.43 0.50 -8.28
N ASN A 106 -0.54 0.21 -9.57
CA ASN A 106 0.63 -0.14 -10.39
C ASN A 106 1.68 0.98 -10.39
N GLY A 107 1.23 2.24 -10.48
CA GLY A 107 2.09 3.42 -10.35
C GLY A 107 2.76 3.51 -9.00
N ALA A 108 2.01 3.31 -7.92
CA ALA A 108 2.51 3.32 -6.54
C ALA A 108 3.56 2.24 -6.30
N LEU A 109 3.35 1.01 -6.79
CA LEU A 109 4.33 -0.08 -6.70
C LEU A 109 5.64 0.25 -7.45
N ASN A 110 5.51 0.83 -8.65
CA ASN A 110 6.67 1.29 -9.42
C ASN A 110 7.42 2.44 -8.73
N SER A 111 6.69 3.40 -8.15
CA SER A 111 7.31 4.50 -7.38
C SER A 111 8.01 3.96 -6.14
N PHE A 112 7.40 3.02 -5.42
CA PHE A 112 8.03 2.36 -4.29
C PHE A 112 9.37 1.73 -4.69
N ASP A 113 9.41 0.89 -5.74
CA ASP A 113 10.65 0.25 -6.19
C ASP A 113 11.75 1.25 -6.57
N ARG A 114 11.40 2.41 -7.15
CA ARG A 114 12.37 3.49 -7.45
C ARG A 114 12.85 4.23 -6.21
N LEU A 115 11.98 4.42 -5.23
CA LEU A 115 12.21 5.26 -4.05
C LEU A 115 12.70 4.46 -2.84
N ILE A 116 13.00 3.16 -3.00
CA ILE A 116 13.77 2.41 -2.00
C ILE A 116 15.15 3.05 -1.82
N SER A 117 15.61 3.13 -0.58
CA SER A 117 16.98 3.52 -0.25
C SER A 117 17.97 2.48 -0.75
N PRO A 118 19.12 2.87 -1.34
CA PRO A 118 20.14 1.93 -1.79
C PRO A 118 20.56 0.92 -0.72
N ASN A 119 20.59 1.33 0.56
CA ASN A 119 20.99 0.48 1.69
C ASN A 119 19.95 -0.60 2.02
N TYR A 120 18.68 -0.38 1.68
CA TYR A 120 17.55 -1.27 1.96
C TYR A 120 17.09 -2.07 0.74
N ARG A 121 17.73 -1.88 -0.41
CA ARG A 121 17.38 -2.54 -1.68
C ARG A 121 17.30 -4.05 -1.56
N HIS A 122 18.25 -4.67 -0.86
CA HIS A 122 18.29 -6.11 -0.63
C HIS A 122 17.08 -6.67 0.15
N VAL A 123 16.34 -5.81 0.87
CA VAL A 123 15.15 -6.19 1.65
C VAL A 123 13.88 -6.02 0.81
N TYR A 124 13.78 -4.92 0.06
CA TYR A 124 12.51 -4.48 -0.53
C TYR A 124 12.43 -4.61 -2.05
N GLU A 125 13.55 -4.71 -2.75
CA GLU A 125 13.55 -4.72 -4.22
C GLU A 125 12.72 -5.90 -4.77
N ASN A 126 11.85 -5.61 -5.73
CA ASN A 126 10.93 -6.57 -6.36
C ASN A 126 9.93 -7.24 -5.39
N ILE A 127 9.77 -6.76 -4.15
CA ILE A 127 8.87 -7.38 -3.16
C ILE A 127 7.41 -7.41 -3.63
N PHE A 128 7.03 -6.49 -4.51
CA PHE A 128 5.69 -6.38 -5.08
C PHE A 128 5.54 -6.94 -6.49
N ARG A 129 6.59 -7.52 -7.08
CA ARG A 129 6.59 -7.99 -8.47
C ARG A 129 5.48 -9.01 -8.75
N THR A 130 5.23 -9.91 -7.81
CA THR A 130 4.14 -10.91 -7.92
C THR A 130 2.76 -10.26 -7.94
N LEU A 131 2.51 -9.30 -7.04
CA LEU A 131 1.26 -8.54 -7.02
C LEU A 131 1.07 -7.77 -8.33
N GLN A 132 2.12 -7.09 -8.79
CA GLN A 132 2.11 -6.29 -10.00
C GLN A 132 1.77 -7.12 -11.26
N ALA A 133 2.45 -8.26 -11.44
CA ALA A 133 2.15 -9.20 -12.53
C ALA A 133 0.75 -9.83 -12.42
N GLY A 134 0.19 -9.86 -11.21
CA GLY A 134 -1.11 -10.41 -10.89
C GLY A 134 -2.29 -9.47 -11.07
N LEU A 135 -2.07 -8.15 -11.15
CA LEU A 135 -3.15 -7.15 -11.20
C LEU A 135 -4.10 -7.38 -12.38
N SER A 136 -3.56 -7.77 -13.53
CA SER A 136 -4.35 -8.07 -14.74
C SER A 136 -5.31 -9.24 -14.56
N LYS A 137 -5.02 -10.16 -13.62
CA LYS A 137 -5.82 -11.33 -13.31
C LYS A 137 -6.97 -11.05 -12.33
N LEU A 138 -7.04 -9.84 -11.76
CA LEU A 138 -8.10 -9.45 -10.82
C LEU A 138 -9.46 -9.24 -11.50
N GLY A 139 -9.50 -9.13 -12.83
CA GLY A 139 -10.72 -8.94 -13.61
C GLY A 139 -10.44 -8.86 -15.11
N GLU A 140 -11.48 -8.99 -15.90
CA GLU A 140 -11.41 -9.05 -17.37
C GLU A 140 -11.10 -7.68 -18.02
N ASN A 141 -11.28 -6.58 -17.27
CA ASN A 141 -11.00 -5.21 -17.72
C ASN A 141 -10.66 -4.29 -16.53
N THR A 142 -10.16 -3.08 -16.82
CA THR A 142 -9.74 -2.08 -15.81
C THR A 142 -10.81 -1.80 -14.75
N ALA A 143 -12.08 -1.72 -15.15
CA ALA A 143 -13.18 -1.43 -14.22
C ALA A 143 -13.41 -2.58 -13.23
N THR A 144 -13.40 -3.83 -13.72
CA THR A 144 -13.55 -5.02 -12.87
C THR A 144 -12.33 -5.27 -11.99
N GLN A 145 -11.11 -5.05 -12.50
CA GLN A 145 -9.86 -5.11 -11.72
C GLN A 145 -9.87 -4.07 -10.60
N THR A 146 -10.21 -2.82 -10.91
CA THR A 146 -10.30 -1.73 -9.93
C THR A 146 -11.35 -2.04 -8.85
N ARG A 147 -12.51 -2.58 -9.23
CA ARG A 147 -13.55 -2.99 -8.27
C ARG A 147 -13.07 -4.11 -7.34
N ALA A 148 -12.45 -5.15 -7.90
CA ALA A 148 -11.88 -6.26 -7.14
C ALA A 148 -10.83 -5.75 -6.14
N LEU A 149 -9.94 -4.88 -6.59
CA LEU A 149 -8.90 -4.28 -5.77
C LEU A 149 -9.46 -3.37 -4.67
N LYS A 150 -10.45 -2.52 -4.96
CA LYS A 150 -11.13 -1.71 -3.94
C LYS A 150 -11.78 -2.58 -2.85
N ASN A 151 -12.34 -3.73 -3.20
CA ASN A 151 -12.88 -4.68 -2.23
C ASN A 151 -11.79 -5.27 -1.33
N LEU A 152 -10.65 -5.65 -1.92
CA LEU A 152 -9.47 -6.12 -1.17
C LEU A 152 -8.95 -5.06 -0.20
N ILE A 153 -8.77 -3.82 -0.67
CA ILE A 153 -8.27 -2.71 0.14
C ILE A 153 -9.24 -2.42 1.29
N LYS A 154 -10.55 -2.41 1.06
CA LYS A 154 -11.56 -2.23 2.12
C LYS A 154 -11.49 -3.32 3.19
N LEU A 155 -11.29 -4.57 2.79
CA LEU A 155 -11.13 -5.70 3.70
C LEU A 155 -9.86 -5.57 4.57
N ILE A 156 -8.77 -5.11 3.95
CA ILE A 156 -7.46 -4.92 4.57
C ILE A 156 -7.43 -3.67 5.46
N LYS A 157 -8.26 -2.66 5.18
CA LYS A 157 -8.37 -1.42 5.98
C LYS A 157 -8.59 -1.69 7.46
N ASP A 158 -9.47 -2.63 7.78
CA ASP A 158 -9.87 -2.93 9.16
C ASP A 158 -8.81 -3.75 9.92
N LEU A 159 -7.71 -4.14 9.27
CA LEU A 159 -6.59 -4.83 9.91
C LEU A 159 -5.82 -3.87 10.82
N ARG A 160 -5.87 -4.15 12.12
CA ARG A 160 -5.02 -3.54 13.13
C ARG A 160 -3.84 -4.46 13.42
N PHE A 161 -2.62 -3.97 13.26
CA PHE A 161 -1.41 -4.72 13.60
C PHE A 161 -1.01 -4.41 15.06
N PRO A 162 -0.67 -5.43 15.87
CA PRO A 162 -0.21 -5.20 17.25
C PRO A 162 1.05 -4.33 17.26
N GLY A 163 1.08 -3.29 18.09
CA GLY A 163 2.22 -2.36 18.22
C GLY A 163 1.98 -0.96 17.66
N GLN A 164 0.86 -0.73 16.96
CA GLN A 164 0.42 0.62 16.58
C GLN A 164 -0.51 1.17 17.68
N ILE A 165 0.05 2.03 18.53
CA ILE A 165 -0.68 2.76 19.57
C ILE A 165 -1.37 3.95 18.88
N TRP A 166 -2.68 4.06 19.04
CA TRP A 166 -3.45 5.25 18.66
C TRP A 166 -3.44 6.23 19.82
#